data_AF-I0YSF6-F1
#
_entry.id   AF-I0YSF6-F1
#
_cell.length_a   1.000
_cell.length_b   1.000
_cell.length_c   1.000
_cell.angle_alpha   90.00
_cell.angle_beta   90.00
_cell.angle_gamma   90.00
#
_symmetry.space_group_name_H-M   'P 1'
#
loop_
_entity.id
_entity.type
_entity.pdbx_description
1 polymer ?
#
loop_
_entity_poly.entity_id
_entity_poly.type
_entity_poly.pdbx_seq_one_letter_code
_entity_poly.pdbx_strand_id
1 'polypeptide(L)'
;MAYGEVPYIFAHAAAGSKVQLGLIMASGEVDWMSVLDLSEPCDRALFVSALVAMVRIIRRLVQSLPAEEFRRTILQPIDRGHGVTIQFLTDRVRKTIIDFPLWSSNHAPQSSAESAFDVLTSVYDVCNTTSGALVRTMMAPTLSRTGTYRVEMQLCGPPARPRTAEHVISLAKACCTGAAELHGAGLVHREFRLSNVVRSGRSEGSYTVIDMEHAGRAGLVWSLEPLLDWDQGTLDEDGRYDTSSDVYQIGKMLRTVSSGMQMPGRFDEVVKRMLQKSITAEQARQMLP
;
A
#
# COMPACT_ATOMS: atom_id res chain seq x y z
N MET A 1 -2.47 11.84 -1.06
CA MET A 1 -3.29 12.25 -2.22
C MET A 1 -3.09 11.23 -3.33
N ALA A 2 -4.16 10.59 -3.80
CA ALA A 2 -4.14 9.57 -4.86
C ALA A 2 -4.59 10.08 -6.24
N TYR A 3 -4.79 11.39 -6.37
CA TYR A 3 -4.45 12.08 -7.61
C TYR A 3 -2.99 12.47 -7.44
N GLY A 4 -2.20 12.52 -8.52
CA GLY A 4 -0.86 13.12 -8.44
C GLY A 4 -0.92 14.55 -7.90
N GLU A 5 0.19 15.29 -7.92
CA GLU A 5 0.10 16.73 -7.67
C GLU A 5 -0.83 17.33 -8.74
N VAL A 6 -2.08 17.62 -8.33
CA VAL A 6 -3.03 18.38 -9.14
C VAL A 6 -2.80 19.83 -8.74
N PRO A 7 -2.02 20.61 -9.51
CA PRO A 7 -1.67 21.97 -9.13
C PRO A 7 -2.89 22.89 -9.04
N TYR A 8 -3.96 22.54 -9.78
CA TYR A 8 -5.21 23.27 -9.80
C TYR A 8 -6.38 22.40 -10.31
N ILE A 9 -7.61 22.82 -9.98
CA ILE A 9 -8.85 22.30 -10.55
C ILE A 9 -9.50 23.40 -11.39
N PHE A 10 -10.05 23.07 -12.56
CA PHE A 10 -10.79 24.04 -13.37
C PHE A 10 -12.09 24.46 -12.69
N ALA A 11 -12.39 25.75 -12.73
CA ALA A 11 -13.62 26.34 -12.23
C ALA A 11 -14.29 27.21 -13.30
N HIS A 12 -15.60 27.41 -13.13
CA HIS A 12 -16.35 28.41 -13.86
C HIS A 12 -17.42 29.04 -12.97
N ALA A 13 -17.77 30.29 -13.28
CA ALA A 13 -18.93 30.99 -12.76
C ALA A 13 -19.72 31.57 -13.93
N ALA A 14 -21.05 31.52 -13.88
CA ALA A 14 -21.91 32.03 -14.94
C ALA A 14 -23.15 32.72 -14.38
N ALA A 15 -23.54 33.84 -14.99
CA ALA A 15 -24.75 34.59 -14.68
C ALA A 15 -25.31 35.23 -15.97
N GLY A 16 -26.42 34.69 -16.48
CA GLY A 16 -26.98 35.13 -17.77
C GLY A 16 -26.01 34.85 -18.93
N SER A 17 -25.71 35.88 -19.73
CA SER A 17 -24.70 35.79 -20.80
C SER A 17 -23.27 35.91 -20.32
N LYS A 18 -23.03 36.27 -19.05
CA LYS A 18 -21.69 36.48 -18.53
C LYS A 18 -21.11 35.18 -17.96
N VAL A 19 -19.90 34.84 -18.36
CA VAL A 19 -19.15 33.68 -17.88
C VAL A 19 -17.74 34.07 -17.47
N GLN A 20 -17.23 33.42 -16.45
CA GLN A 20 -15.85 33.57 -16.00
C GLN A 20 -15.26 32.17 -15.80
N LEU A 21 -14.05 31.97 -16.30
CA LEU A 21 -13.30 30.72 -16.15
C LEU A 21 -12.16 30.95 -15.16
N GLY A 22 -11.79 29.93 -14.40
CA GLY A 22 -10.71 30.06 -13.42
C GLY A 22 -10.03 28.74 -13.06
N LEU A 23 -8.98 28.86 -12.27
CA LEU A 23 -8.21 27.76 -11.71
C LEU A 23 -8.25 27.83 -10.19
N ILE A 24 -8.82 26.82 -9.54
CA ILE A 24 -8.75 26.66 -8.08
C ILE A 24 -7.40 26.06 -7.76
N MET A 25 -6.52 26.84 -7.14
CA MET A 25 -5.19 26.44 -6.72
C MET A 25 -5.24 25.55 -5.48
N ALA A 26 -4.16 24.81 -5.21
CA ALA A 26 -4.06 23.97 -4.01
C ALA A 26 -4.23 24.73 -2.68
N SER A 27 -3.99 26.05 -2.66
CA SER A 27 -4.25 26.95 -1.52
C SER A 27 -5.75 27.22 -1.28
N GLY A 28 -6.62 26.85 -2.21
CA GLY A 28 -8.04 27.23 -2.23
C GLY A 28 -8.30 28.59 -2.88
N GLU A 29 -7.25 29.35 -3.24
CA GLU A 29 -7.38 30.57 -4.04
C GLU A 29 -7.83 30.25 -5.46
N VAL A 30 -8.61 31.14 -6.07
CA VAL A 30 -9.06 30.97 -7.45
C VAL A 30 -8.47 32.06 -8.32
N ASP A 31 -7.65 31.66 -9.30
CA ASP A 31 -7.14 32.53 -10.35
C ASP A 31 -8.17 32.64 -11.48
N TRP A 32 -8.85 33.78 -11.54
CA TRP A 32 -9.94 34.03 -12.49
C TRP A 32 -9.45 34.75 -13.74
N MET A 33 -9.91 34.29 -14.90
CA MET A 33 -9.86 35.07 -16.13
C MET A 33 -10.82 36.27 -16.05
N SER A 34 -10.69 37.22 -16.99
CA SER A 34 -11.68 38.28 -17.17
C SER A 34 -13.07 37.71 -17.47
N VAL A 35 -14.12 38.40 -17.03
CA VAL A 35 -15.52 38.07 -17.37
C VAL A 35 -15.72 38.23 -18.88
N LEU A 36 -16.30 37.21 -19.51
CA LEU A 36 -16.66 37.17 -20.92
C LEU A 36 -18.18 37.32 -21.05
N ASP A 37 -18.66 38.16 -21.96
CA ASP A 37 -20.07 38.26 -22.30
C ASP A 37 -20.38 37.48 -23.58
N LEU A 38 -21.05 36.34 -23.44
CA LEU A 38 -21.36 35.45 -24.56
C LEU A 38 -22.37 36.05 -25.57
N SER A 39 -22.97 37.20 -25.27
CA SER A 39 -23.72 37.98 -26.27
C SER A 39 -22.81 38.60 -27.33
N GLU A 40 -21.53 38.82 -27.01
CA GLU A 40 -20.53 39.42 -27.90
C GLU A 40 -19.77 38.37 -28.73
N PRO A 41 -19.63 38.54 -30.06
CA PRO A 41 -18.93 37.58 -30.93
C PRO A 41 -17.48 37.31 -30.54
N CYS A 42 -16.73 38.34 -30.12
CA CYS A 42 -15.33 38.20 -29.74
C CYS A 42 -15.17 37.36 -28.46
N ASP A 43 -16.01 37.61 -27.46
CA ASP A 43 -16.00 36.88 -26.19
C ASP A 43 -16.44 35.42 -26.36
N ARG A 44 -17.37 35.14 -27.29
CA ARG A 44 -17.65 33.75 -27.69
C ARG A 44 -16.43 33.04 -28.26
N ALA A 45 -15.66 33.70 -29.13
CA ALA A 45 -14.45 33.12 -29.70
C ALA A 45 -13.37 32.85 -28.64
N LEU A 46 -13.20 33.78 -27.69
CA LEU A 46 -12.29 33.61 -26.54
C LEU A 46 -12.74 32.46 -25.63
N PHE A 47 -14.03 32.37 -25.33
CA PHE A 47 -14.60 31.28 -24.52
C PHE A 47 -14.35 29.92 -25.16
N VAL A 48 -14.61 29.76 -26.46
CA VAL A 48 -14.33 28.52 -27.20
C VAL A 48 -12.82 28.20 -27.17
N SER A 49 -11.97 29.20 -27.34
CA SER A 49 -10.52 29.03 -27.29
C SER A 49 -10.03 28.55 -25.91
N ALA A 50 -10.60 29.11 -24.84
CA ALA A 50 -10.32 28.68 -23.47
C ALA A 50 -10.78 27.25 -23.21
N LEU A 51 -11.98 26.86 -23.67
CA LEU A 51 -12.45 25.47 -23.58
C LEU A 51 -11.53 24.49 -24.33
N VAL A 52 -11.08 24.85 -25.53
CA VAL A 52 -10.10 24.03 -26.28
C VAL A 52 -8.79 23.90 -25.50
N ALA A 53 -8.31 24.97 -24.87
CA ALA A 53 -7.12 24.93 -24.02
C ALA A 53 -7.31 24.02 -22.80
N MET A 54 -8.44 24.13 -22.09
CA MET A 54 -8.79 23.26 -20.97
C MET A 54 -8.82 21.79 -21.39
N VAL A 55 -9.47 21.46 -22.51
CA VAL A 55 -9.50 20.08 -23.04
C VAL A 55 -8.08 19.58 -23.36
N ARG A 56 -7.22 20.41 -23.95
CA ARG A 56 -5.82 20.03 -24.21
C ARG A 56 -5.04 19.76 -22.93
N ILE A 57 -5.23 20.58 -21.90
CA ILE A 57 -4.61 20.38 -20.59
C ILE A 57 -5.11 19.09 -19.96
N ILE A 58 -6.42 18.86 -19.91
CA ILE A 58 -7.02 17.63 -19.37
C ILE A 58 -6.45 16.41 -20.11
N ARG A 59 -6.37 16.44 -21.44
CA ARG A 59 -5.80 15.33 -22.23
C ARG A 59 -4.34 15.07 -21.87
N ARG A 60 -3.52 16.11 -21.70
CA ARG A 60 -2.12 15.97 -21.24
C ARG A 60 -2.03 15.43 -19.82
N LEU A 61 -2.88 15.91 -18.91
CA LEU A 61 -2.96 15.40 -17.54
C LEU A 61 -3.32 13.91 -17.55
N VAL A 62 -4.31 13.49 -18.34
CA VAL A 62 -4.69 12.07 -18.47
C VAL A 62 -3.55 11.22 -19.04
N GLN A 63 -2.74 11.76 -19.94
CA GLN A 63 -1.54 11.08 -20.46
C GLN A 63 -0.42 10.97 -19.42
N SER A 64 -0.37 11.89 -18.45
CA SER A 64 0.59 11.86 -17.33
C SER A 64 0.16 10.96 -16.17
N LEU A 65 -1.12 10.57 -16.12
CA LEU A 65 -1.60 9.66 -15.10
C LEU A 65 -0.92 8.29 -15.23
N PRO A 66 -0.78 7.53 -14.13
CA PRO A 66 -0.34 6.15 -14.17
C PRO A 66 -1.14 5.33 -15.20
N ALA A 67 -0.51 4.29 -15.73
CA ALA A 67 -1.13 3.33 -16.63
C ALA A 67 -2.49 2.86 -16.08
N GLU A 68 -3.45 2.60 -16.97
CA GLU A 68 -4.83 2.29 -16.58
C GLU A 68 -4.96 1.12 -15.60
N GLU A 69 -4.02 0.17 -15.66
CA GLU A 69 -3.91 -0.95 -14.72
C GLU A 69 -3.85 -0.54 -13.24
N PHE A 70 -3.48 0.72 -12.96
CA PHE A 70 -3.41 1.30 -11.62
C PHE A 70 -4.57 2.23 -11.27
N ARG A 71 -5.44 2.54 -12.23
CA ARG A 71 -6.61 3.38 -11.97
C ARG A 71 -7.64 2.54 -11.24
N ARG A 72 -8.15 3.06 -10.12
CA ARG A 72 -9.22 2.44 -9.33
C ARG A 72 -10.32 3.45 -9.12
N THR A 73 -11.55 3.01 -9.29
CA THR A 73 -12.72 3.84 -9.00
C THR A 73 -12.79 4.05 -7.49
N ILE A 74 -12.75 5.31 -7.05
CA ILE A 74 -12.99 5.64 -5.65
C ILE A 74 -14.46 5.31 -5.31
N LEU A 75 -14.71 4.86 -4.08
CA LEU A 75 -16.01 4.48 -3.53
C LEU A 75 -16.60 3.18 -4.11
N GLN A 76 -16.02 2.60 -5.16
CA GLN A 76 -16.46 1.31 -5.66
C GLN A 76 -15.74 0.18 -4.91
N PRO A 77 -16.46 -0.75 -4.24
CA PRO A 77 -15.84 -1.93 -3.65
C PRO A 77 -15.27 -2.85 -4.74
N ILE A 78 -14.10 -3.39 -4.46
CA ILE A 78 -13.41 -4.38 -5.28
C ILE A 78 -13.51 -5.72 -4.54
N ASP A 79 -14.15 -6.70 -5.18
CA ASP A 79 -14.20 -8.07 -4.68
C ASP A 79 -12.83 -8.74 -4.88
N ARG A 80 -12.36 -9.41 -3.82
CA ARG A 80 -11.09 -10.15 -3.78
C ARG A 80 -11.31 -11.64 -3.54
N GLY A 81 -12.57 -12.11 -3.57
CA GLY A 81 -12.96 -13.48 -3.27
C GLY A 81 -13.05 -13.75 -1.77
N HIS A 82 -13.64 -14.89 -1.41
CA HIS A 82 -13.74 -15.38 -0.02
C HIS A 82 -14.33 -14.36 0.97
N GLY A 83 -15.30 -13.55 0.52
CA GLY A 83 -15.94 -12.53 1.35
C GLY A 83 -15.07 -11.29 1.63
N VAL A 84 -13.92 -11.15 0.97
CA VAL A 84 -13.00 -10.02 1.13
C VAL A 84 -13.32 -8.93 0.11
N THR A 85 -13.50 -7.70 0.58
CA THR A 85 -13.66 -6.53 -0.28
C THR A 85 -12.69 -5.42 0.12
N ILE A 86 -12.18 -4.70 -0.88
CA ILE A 86 -11.33 -3.52 -0.72
C ILE A 86 -12.04 -2.33 -1.35
N GLN A 87 -12.22 -1.25 -0.60
CA GLN A 87 -12.82 -0.03 -1.07
C GLN A 87 -11.86 1.14 -0.85
N PHE A 88 -11.46 1.80 -1.94
CA PHE A 88 -10.70 3.04 -1.86
C PHE A 88 -11.66 4.19 -1.56
N LEU A 89 -11.50 4.84 -0.42
CA LEU A 89 -12.18 6.08 -0.06
C LEU A 89 -11.30 7.28 -0.46
N THR A 90 -11.79 8.50 -0.24
CA THR A 90 -11.09 9.74 -0.65
C THR A 90 -9.74 9.92 0.03
N ASP A 91 -9.60 9.45 1.28
CA ASP A 91 -8.41 9.65 2.13
C ASP A 91 -7.87 8.35 2.75
N ARG A 92 -8.54 7.21 2.55
CA ARG A 92 -8.21 5.94 3.20
C ARG A 92 -8.65 4.73 2.39
N VAL A 93 -8.19 3.55 2.79
CA VAL A 93 -8.60 2.27 2.21
C VAL A 93 -9.37 1.49 3.27
N ARG A 94 -10.57 1.04 2.93
CA ARG A 94 -11.36 0.14 3.78
C ARG A 94 -11.21 -1.29 3.27
N LYS A 95 -10.83 -2.20 4.15
CA LYS A 95 -10.89 -3.65 3.90
C LYS A 95 -11.99 -4.25 4.77
N THR A 96 -12.83 -5.08 4.17
CA THR A 96 -13.93 -5.77 4.87
C THR A 96 -13.84 -7.26 4.57
N ILE A 97 -14.03 -8.09 5.59
CA ILE A 97 -14.10 -9.55 5.47
C ILE A 97 -15.43 -10.01 6.07
N ILE A 98 -16.29 -10.57 5.24
CA ILE A 98 -17.56 -11.19 5.65
C ILE A 98 -17.25 -12.57 6.22
N ASP A 99 -17.90 -12.92 7.33
CA ASP A 99 -17.68 -14.17 8.06
C ASP A 99 -16.20 -14.38 8.42
N PHE A 100 -15.64 -13.39 9.12
CA PHE A 100 -14.25 -13.37 9.55
C PHE A 100 -13.83 -14.62 10.35
N PRO A 101 -14.65 -15.18 11.27
CA PRO A 101 -14.29 -16.43 11.93
C PRO A 101 -13.99 -17.57 10.96
N LEU A 102 -14.86 -17.81 9.98
CA LEU A 102 -14.65 -18.83 8.96
C LEU A 102 -13.48 -18.47 8.02
N TRP A 103 -13.35 -17.20 7.64
CA TRP A 103 -12.22 -16.76 6.83
C TRP A 103 -10.89 -17.02 7.54
N SER A 104 -10.77 -16.62 8.80
CA SER A 104 -9.54 -16.74 9.59
C SER A 104 -9.14 -18.19 9.80
N SER A 105 -10.09 -19.10 10.07
CA SER A 105 -9.78 -20.53 10.21
C SER A 105 -9.24 -21.17 8.93
N ASN A 106 -9.64 -20.64 7.77
CA ASN A 106 -9.30 -21.22 6.47
C ASN A 106 -8.12 -20.54 5.76
N HIS A 107 -7.66 -19.38 6.23
CA HIS A 107 -6.62 -18.59 5.55
C HIS A 107 -5.53 -18.10 6.49
N ALA A 108 -5.86 -17.74 7.73
CA ALA A 108 -4.95 -17.11 8.68
C ALA A 108 -5.05 -17.79 10.06
N PRO A 109 -4.64 -19.06 10.16
CA PRO A 109 -4.83 -19.85 11.37
C PRO A 109 -4.07 -19.21 12.52
N GLN A 110 -4.65 -19.31 13.71
CA GLN A 110 -4.04 -18.86 14.95
C GLN A 110 -4.05 -20.01 15.95
N SER A 111 -3.24 -19.89 17.01
CA SER A 111 -3.30 -20.84 18.11
C SER A 111 -4.69 -20.85 18.74
N SER A 112 -5.21 -22.02 19.10
CA SER A 112 -6.55 -22.17 19.70
C SER A 112 -6.78 -21.39 21.00
N ALA A 113 -5.72 -20.89 21.64
CA ALA A 113 -5.77 -20.11 22.88
C ALA A 113 -6.11 -18.62 22.67
N GLU A 114 -5.98 -18.07 21.46
CA GLU A 114 -6.21 -16.64 21.18
C GLU A 114 -7.24 -16.45 20.06
N SER A 115 -8.12 -15.47 20.23
CA SER A 115 -9.03 -15.04 19.16
C SER A 115 -8.21 -14.42 18.02
N ALA A 116 -8.50 -14.82 16.78
CA ALA A 116 -7.84 -14.25 15.61
C ALA A 116 -8.02 -12.73 15.50
N PHE A 117 -9.15 -12.21 15.98
CA PHE A 117 -9.40 -10.77 16.01
C PHE A 117 -8.51 -10.03 17.03
N ASP A 118 -8.26 -10.63 18.19
CA ASP A 118 -7.44 -10.02 19.25
C ASP A 118 -5.96 -10.00 18.85
N VAL A 119 -5.50 -11.08 18.20
CA VAL A 119 -4.17 -11.15 17.58
C VAL A 119 -4.03 -10.05 16.54
N LEU A 120 -4.99 -9.93 15.62
CA LEU A 120 -4.94 -8.93 14.56
C LEU A 120 -5.02 -7.49 15.10
N THR A 121 -5.77 -7.27 16.18
CA THR A 121 -5.78 -5.98 16.90
C THR A 121 -4.38 -5.66 17.43
N SER A 122 -3.71 -6.64 18.06
CA SER A 122 -2.33 -6.48 18.54
C SER A 122 -1.34 -6.18 17.40
N VAL A 123 -1.53 -6.79 16.22
CA VAL A 123 -0.74 -6.47 15.03
C VAL A 123 -0.90 -5.01 14.63
N TYR A 124 -2.14 -4.52 14.55
CA TYR A 124 -2.39 -3.13 14.19
C TYR A 124 -1.95 -2.12 15.26
N ASP A 125 -1.93 -2.49 16.53
CA ASP A 125 -1.34 -1.67 17.60
C ASP A 125 0.16 -1.44 17.37
N VAL A 126 0.89 -2.49 16.96
CA VAL A 126 2.28 -2.34 16.52
C VAL A 126 2.35 -1.44 15.28
N CYS A 127 1.52 -1.67 14.26
CA CYS A 127 1.54 -0.83 13.05
C CYS A 127 1.31 0.67 13.32
N ASN A 128 0.57 1.02 14.37
CA ASN A 128 0.26 2.41 14.72
C ASN A 128 1.35 3.12 15.52
N THR A 129 2.26 2.38 16.16
CA THR A 129 3.30 2.93 17.05
C THR A 129 4.68 3.04 16.39
N THR A 130 4.78 2.67 15.11
CA THR A 130 6.05 2.40 14.42
C THR A 130 6.53 3.48 13.46
N SER A 131 7.73 3.28 12.91
CA SER A 131 8.50 4.23 12.09
C SER A 131 7.91 4.53 10.71
N GLY A 132 6.78 3.91 10.35
CA GLY A 132 6.11 4.07 9.05
C GLY A 132 6.40 2.98 8.02
N ALA A 133 7.18 1.95 8.40
CA ALA A 133 7.43 0.78 7.55
C ALA A 133 6.20 -0.13 7.41
N LEU A 134 5.30 -0.13 8.39
CA LEU A 134 4.03 -0.85 8.39
C LEU A 134 2.85 0.09 8.08
N VAL A 135 1.78 -0.47 7.52
CA VAL A 135 0.57 0.29 7.20
C VAL A 135 -0.14 0.79 8.46
N ARG A 136 -0.39 2.09 8.53
CA ARG A 136 -1.13 2.68 9.67
C ARG A 136 -2.63 2.54 9.50
N THR A 137 -3.32 2.30 10.60
CA THR A 137 -4.78 2.38 10.64
C THR A 137 -5.24 3.82 10.83
N MET A 138 -6.29 4.21 10.11
CA MET A 138 -7.04 5.44 10.34
C MET A 138 -8.14 5.22 11.36
N MET A 139 -8.66 3.99 11.43
CA MET A 139 -9.60 3.53 12.44
C MET A 139 -9.20 2.13 12.88
N ALA A 140 -9.28 1.86 14.18
CA ALA A 140 -9.01 0.55 14.76
C ALA A 140 -9.84 -0.54 14.07
N PRO A 141 -9.31 -1.77 13.96
CA PRO A 141 -10.07 -2.89 13.44
C PRO A 141 -11.34 -3.12 14.28
N THR A 142 -12.42 -3.53 13.62
CA THR A 142 -13.71 -3.80 14.26
C THR A 142 -14.24 -5.15 13.80
N LEU A 143 -14.93 -5.86 14.69
CA LEU A 143 -15.65 -7.08 14.40
C LEU A 143 -17.11 -6.92 14.83
N SER A 144 -18.03 -7.02 13.87
CA SER A 144 -19.46 -6.93 14.17
C SER A 144 -19.98 -8.20 14.85
N ARG A 145 -21.16 -8.10 15.47
CA ARG A 145 -21.88 -9.28 16.01
C ARG A 145 -22.23 -10.32 14.94
N THR A 146 -22.29 -9.92 13.68
CA THR A 146 -22.55 -10.80 12.53
C THR A 146 -21.27 -11.39 11.95
N GLY A 147 -20.12 -11.25 12.64
CA GLY A 147 -18.84 -11.78 12.19
C GLY A 147 -18.19 -11.01 11.06
N THR A 148 -18.60 -9.76 10.79
CA THR A 148 -17.99 -8.94 9.74
C THR A 148 -16.83 -8.15 10.31
N TYR A 149 -15.62 -8.45 9.84
CA TYR A 149 -14.42 -7.70 10.15
C TYR A 149 -14.27 -6.49 9.23
N ARG A 150 -13.80 -5.37 9.77
CA ARG A 150 -13.47 -4.16 9.02
C ARG A 150 -12.27 -3.44 9.61
N VAL A 151 -11.37 -2.99 8.75
CA VAL A 151 -10.28 -2.07 9.07
C VAL A 151 -10.22 -0.94 8.05
N GLU A 152 -9.88 0.27 8.51
CA GLU A 152 -9.64 1.42 7.64
C GLU A 152 -8.19 1.86 7.82
N MET A 153 -7.44 1.86 6.73
CA MET A 153 -6.00 2.08 6.69
C MET A 153 -5.66 3.34 5.89
N GLN A 154 -4.50 3.92 6.17
CA GLN A 154 -4.00 5.05 5.41
C GLN A 154 -3.90 4.69 3.92
N LEU A 155 -4.23 5.66 3.07
CA LEU A 155 -4.10 5.49 1.63
C LEU A 155 -2.62 5.49 1.23
N CYS A 156 -2.13 4.36 0.74
CA CYS A 156 -0.77 4.20 0.26
C CYS A 156 -0.65 4.45 -1.25
N GLY A 157 0.58 4.55 -1.74
CA GLY A 157 0.89 4.72 -3.16
C GLY A 157 0.72 3.42 -3.97
N PRO A 158 1.18 3.42 -5.23
CA PRO A 158 1.07 2.25 -6.09
C PRO A 158 1.94 1.07 -5.59
N PRO A 159 1.68 -0.15 -6.07
CA PRO A 159 2.53 -1.32 -5.82
C PRO A 159 4.02 -1.03 -6.05
N ALA A 160 4.87 -1.61 -5.22
CA ALA A 160 6.31 -1.46 -5.36
C ALA A 160 6.79 -2.03 -6.70
N ARG A 161 7.54 -1.21 -7.44
CA ARG A 161 8.24 -1.60 -8.66
C ARG A 161 9.66 -1.03 -8.59
N PRO A 162 10.58 -1.65 -7.82
CA PRO A 162 11.97 -1.20 -7.77
C PRO A 162 12.60 -1.30 -9.16
N ARG A 163 13.34 -0.25 -9.55
CA ARG A 163 13.96 -0.13 -10.89
C ARG A 163 15.48 0.05 -10.85
N THR A 164 16.00 0.37 -9.67
CA THR A 164 17.40 0.67 -9.41
C THR A 164 17.83 -0.10 -8.16
N ALA A 165 19.13 -0.30 -7.99
CA ALA A 165 19.67 -0.93 -6.78
C ALA A 165 19.29 -0.14 -5.51
N GLU A 166 19.25 1.19 -5.58
CA GLU A 166 18.81 2.06 -4.48
C GLU A 166 17.35 1.78 -4.10
N HIS A 167 16.45 1.64 -5.07
CA HIS A 167 15.06 1.27 -4.80
C HIS A 167 14.94 -0.11 -4.14
N VAL A 168 15.73 -1.10 -4.57
CA VAL A 168 15.77 -2.44 -3.96
C VAL A 168 16.26 -2.36 -2.51
N ILE A 169 17.31 -1.58 -2.25
CA ILE A 169 17.85 -1.38 -0.90
C ILE A 169 16.84 -0.72 0.01
N SER A 170 16.19 0.35 -0.43
CA SER A 170 15.21 1.05 0.40
C SER A 170 13.98 0.19 0.66
N LEU A 171 13.56 -0.62 -0.32
CA LEU A 171 12.52 -1.64 -0.14
C LEU A 171 12.96 -2.68 0.90
N ALA A 172 14.19 -3.20 0.78
CA ALA A 172 14.74 -4.16 1.73
C ALA A 172 14.76 -3.60 3.15
N LYS A 173 15.22 -2.36 3.33
CA LYS A 173 15.24 -1.67 4.63
C LYS A 173 13.84 -1.49 5.19
N ALA A 174 12.86 -1.10 4.39
CA ALA A 174 11.47 -0.98 4.83
C ALA A 174 10.90 -2.33 5.30
N CYS A 175 11.07 -3.40 4.52
CA CYS A 175 10.60 -4.74 4.91
C CYS A 175 11.29 -5.25 6.17
N CYS A 176 12.62 -5.10 6.29
CA CYS A 176 13.35 -5.51 7.49
C CYS A 176 12.95 -4.69 8.72
N THR A 177 12.66 -3.39 8.55
CA THR A 177 12.16 -2.54 9.63
C THR A 177 10.80 -3.02 10.10
N GLY A 178 9.83 -3.19 9.19
CA GLY A 178 8.50 -3.67 9.55
C GLY A 178 8.51 -5.07 10.18
N ALA A 179 9.35 -5.98 9.67
CA ALA A 179 9.55 -7.29 10.26
C ALA A 179 10.14 -7.18 11.67
N ALA A 180 11.21 -6.40 11.87
CA ALA A 180 11.83 -6.21 13.19
C ALA A 180 10.85 -5.64 14.22
N GLU A 181 10.00 -4.70 13.82
CA GLU A 181 8.96 -4.12 14.66
C GLU A 181 7.91 -5.16 15.10
N LEU A 182 7.42 -5.98 14.17
CA LEU A 182 6.52 -7.09 14.50
C LEU A 182 7.20 -8.13 15.40
N HIS A 183 8.44 -8.51 15.05
CA HIS A 183 9.20 -9.53 15.77
C HIS A 183 9.49 -9.11 17.21
N GLY A 184 9.74 -7.83 17.46
CA GLY A 184 9.89 -7.26 18.81
C GLY A 184 8.65 -7.42 19.70
N ALA A 185 7.47 -7.57 19.11
CA ALA A 185 6.20 -7.85 19.79
C ALA A 185 5.82 -9.36 19.78
N GLY A 186 6.70 -10.24 19.31
CA GLY A 186 6.42 -11.68 19.16
C GLY A 186 5.42 -12.00 18.04
N LEU A 187 5.26 -11.09 17.08
CA LEU A 187 4.37 -11.22 15.92
C LEU A 187 5.19 -11.46 14.65
N VAL A 188 4.54 -12.03 13.64
CA VAL A 188 5.09 -12.29 12.29
C VAL A 188 4.06 -11.90 11.24
N HIS A 189 4.52 -11.48 10.05
CA HIS A 189 3.64 -11.09 8.95
C HIS A 189 3.08 -12.29 8.20
N ARG A 190 3.87 -13.35 8.02
CA ARG A 190 3.54 -14.60 7.30
C ARG A 190 3.46 -14.51 5.78
N GLU A 191 3.35 -13.32 5.21
CA GLU A 191 3.12 -13.12 3.78
C GLU A 191 3.97 -11.97 3.21
N PHE A 192 5.27 -11.94 3.53
CA PHE A 192 6.21 -11.03 2.89
C PHE A 192 6.42 -11.37 1.41
N ARG A 193 5.83 -10.56 0.54
CA ARG A 193 5.99 -10.64 -0.92
C ARG A 193 5.85 -9.27 -1.56
N LEU A 194 6.33 -9.11 -2.79
CA LEU A 194 6.39 -7.80 -3.45
C LEU A 194 5.00 -7.15 -3.61
N SER A 195 3.96 -7.94 -3.84
CA SER A 195 2.58 -7.44 -3.97
C SER A 195 2.00 -6.90 -2.66
N ASN A 196 2.59 -7.26 -1.51
CA ASN A 196 2.24 -6.76 -0.18
C ASN A 196 3.15 -5.59 0.25
N VAL A 197 3.89 -4.99 -0.70
CA VAL A 197 4.70 -3.78 -0.48
C VAL A 197 4.29 -2.70 -1.48
N VAL A 198 4.03 -1.50 -0.96
CA VAL A 198 3.59 -0.33 -1.71
C VAL A 198 4.53 0.83 -1.49
N ARG A 199 4.54 1.80 -2.42
CA ARG A 199 5.26 3.05 -2.22
C ARG A 199 4.56 3.93 -1.19
N SER A 200 5.33 4.57 -0.33
CA SER A 200 4.82 5.43 0.75
C SER A 200 5.07 6.88 0.43
N GLY A 201 4.03 7.70 0.50
CA GLY A 201 4.13 9.14 0.27
C GLY A 201 4.61 9.51 -1.14
N ARG A 202 5.16 10.72 -1.26
CA ARG A 202 5.62 11.31 -2.52
C ARG A 202 7.10 11.08 -2.82
N SER A 203 7.91 10.82 -1.79
CA SER A 203 9.35 10.64 -1.93
C SER A 203 9.67 9.32 -2.65
N GLU A 204 10.57 9.38 -3.63
CA GLU A 204 11.13 8.15 -4.19
C GLU A 204 11.89 7.37 -3.11
N GLY A 205 11.87 6.04 -3.21
CA GLY A 205 12.54 5.15 -2.26
C GLY A 205 11.84 4.91 -0.92
N SER A 206 10.66 5.46 -0.65
CA SER A 206 9.89 5.14 0.57
C SER A 206 8.88 4.01 0.33
N TYR A 207 8.85 3.00 1.20
CA TYR A 207 8.01 1.81 1.07
C TYR A 207 7.31 1.44 2.38
N THR A 208 6.11 0.86 2.26
CA THR A 208 5.28 0.40 3.37
C THR A 208 4.78 -1.01 3.06
N VAL A 209 4.81 -1.86 4.08
CA VAL A 209 4.27 -3.21 4.06
C VAL A 209 2.78 -3.15 4.43
N ILE A 210 1.94 -3.83 3.64
CA ILE A 210 0.48 -3.86 3.77
C ILE A 210 -0.02 -5.30 3.89
N ASP A 211 -1.33 -5.48 4.09
CA ASP A 211 -2.00 -6.79 4.11
C ASP A 211 -1.68 -7.64 5.35
N MET A 212 -2.05 -7.12 6.53
CA MET A 212 -1.71 -7.70 7.84
C MET A 212 -2.62 -8.86 8.24
N GLU A 213 -3.65 -9.19 7.46
CA GLU A 213 -4.69 -10.16 7.87
C GLU A 213 -4.18 -11.60 8.00
N HIS A 214 -3.01 -11.94 7.45
CA HIS A 214 -2.33 -13.22 7.66
C HIS A 214 -1.35 -13.20 8.85
N ALA A 215 -1.06 -12.03 9.40
CA ALA A 215 -0.12 -11.88 10.50
C ALA A 215 -0.61 -12.58 11.77
N GLY A 216 0.31 -12.89 12.67
CA GLY A 216 -0.06 -13.45 13.96
C GLY A 216 1.14 -13.78 14.82
N ARG A 217 0.94 -14.63 15.83
CA ARG A 217 2.02 -15.05 16.74
C ARG A 217 3.09 -15.86 16.00
N ALA A 218 4.34 -15.62 16.37
CA ALA A 218 5.47 -16.46 15.95
C ALA A 218 5.38 -17.86 16.59
N GLY A 219 5.94 -18.87 15.90
CA GLY A 219 6.05 -20.24 16.40
C GLY A 219 4.80 -21.10 16.19
N LEU A 220 3.81 -20.62 15.44
CA LEU A 220 2.62 -21.38 15.09
C LEU A 220 2.99 -22.56 14.17
N VAL A 221 2.56 -23.77 14.52
CA VAL A 221 2.60 -24.92 13.60
C VAL A 221 1.57 -24.69 12.51
N TRP A 222 2.03 -24.59 11.26
CA TRP A 222 1.14 -24.29 10.14
C TRP A 222 0.36 -25.54 9.73
N SER A 223 -0.97 -25.43 9.71
CA SER A 223 -1.88 -26.56 9.46
C SER A 223 -2.71 -26.44 8.18
N LEU A 224 -2.42 -25.43 7.35
CA LEU A 224 -3.11 -25.20 6.08
C LEU A 224 -2.16 -25.44 4.91
N GLU A 225 -2.70 -25.35 3.70
CA GLU A 225 -1.88 -25.27 2.50
C GLU A 225 -0.89 -24.09 2.59
N PRO A 226 0.34 -24.23 2.04
CA PRO A 226 1.28 -23.12 1.98
C PRO A 226 0.72 -21.92 1.20
N LEU A 227 1.02 -20.71 1.65
CA LEU A 227 0.67 -19.49 0.92
C LEU A 227 1.46 -19.41 -0.41
N LEU A 228 0.99 -18.61 -1.36
CA LEU A 228 1.42 -18.61 -2.78
C LEU A 228 2.94 -18.61 -3.03
N ASP A 229 3.73 -17.92 -2.20
CA ASP A 229 5.19 -17.78 -2.35
C ASP A 229 6.01 -18.62 -1.34
N TRP A 230 5.34 -19.48 -0.59
CA TRP A 230 6.01 -20.38 0.35
C TRP A 230 6.67 -21.56 -0.39
N ASP A 231 7.80 -22.00 0.13
CA ASP A 231 8.45 -23.23 -0.30
C ASP A 231 8.94 -24.03 0.92
N GLN A 232 9.69 -25.09 0.66
CA GLN A 232 10.24 -25.99 1.68
C GLN A 232 11.20 -25.30 2.66
N GLY A 233 11.72 -24.11 2.35
CA GLY A 233 12.56 -23.33 3.25
C GLY A 233 11.80 -22.36 4.14
N THR A 234 10.49 -22.15 3.92
CA THR A 234 9.71 -21.16 4.68
C THR A 234 9.52 -21.59 6.13
N LEU A 235 9.03 -22.80 6.35
CA LEU A 235 8.81 -23.35 7.69
C LEU A 235 10.12 -23.89 8.27
N ASP A 236 10.16 -24.11 9.58
CA ASP A 236 11.23 -24.90 10.21
C ASP A 236 10.97 -26.41 10.05
N GLU A 237 11.86 -27.22 10.61
CA GLU A 237 11.78 -28.69 10.55
C GLU A 237 10.53 -29.26 11.24
N ASP A 238 9.95 -28.53 12.19
CA ASP A 238 8.73 -28.88 12.91
C ASP A 238 7.45 -28.33 12.22
N GLY A 239 7.59 -27.71 11.04
CA GLY A 239 6.47 -27.10 10.31
C GLY A 239 5.96 -25.79 10.94
N ARG A 240 6.76 -25.12 11.77
CA ARG A 240 6.39 -23.85 12.41
C ARG A 240 6.78 -22.67 11.54
N TYR A 241 5.93 -21.65 11.61
CA TYR A 241 6.23 -20.33 11.07
C TYR A 241 6.69 -19.41 12.19
N ASP A 242 7.92 -18.88 12.08
CA ASP A 242 8.53 -18.03 13.10
C ASP A 242 9.11 -16.74 12.50
N THR A 243 9.83 -15.98 13.32
CA THR A 243 10.47 -14.73 12.88
C THR A 243 11.49 -14.95 11.76
N SER A 244 12.19 -16.09 11.76
CA SER A 244 13.15 -16.44 10.71
C SER A 244 12.46 -16.78 9.38
N SER A 245 11.22 -17.28 9.42
CA SER A 245 10.38 -17.50 8.23
C SER A 245 10.06 -16.18 7.51
N ASP A 246 9.73 -15.11 8.23
CA ASP A 246 9.53 -13.78 7.64
C ASP A 246 10.83 -13.29 6.97
N VAL A 247 11.97 -13.41 7.66
CA VAL A 247 13.28 -13.00 7.13
C VAL A 247 13.63 -13.78 5.87
N TYR A 248 13.37 -15.10 5.86
CA TYR A 248 13.56 -15.95 4.71
C TYR A 248 12.72 -15.49 3.51
N GLN A 249 11.43 -15.20 3.73
CA GLN A 249 10.51 -14.71 2.70
C GLN A 249 10.95 -13.35 2.14
N ILE A 250 11.43 -12.44 2.98
CA ILE A 250 12.05 -11.19 2.54
C ILE A 250 13.28 -11.48 1.67
N GLY A 251 14.18 -12.37 2.10
CA GLY A 251 15.36 -12.77 1.32
C GLY A 251 15.00 -13.35 -0.05
N LYS A 252 13.97 -14.20 -0.12
CA LYS A 252 13.45 -14.75 -1.38
C LYS A 252 12.94 -13.65 -2.31
N MET A 253 12.11 -12.75 -1.78
CA MET A 253 11.60 -11.61 -2.53
C MET A 253 12.75 -10.75 -3.07
N LEU A 254 13.74 -10.43 -2.24
CA LEU A 254 14.90 -9.61 -2.60
C LEU A 254 15.73 -10.26 -3.72
N ARG A 255 16.02 -11.55 -3.62
CA ARG A 255 16.73 -12.31 -4.67
C ARG A 255 16.03 -12.23 -6.03
N THR A 256 14.70 -12.27 -6.03
CA THR A 256 13.91 -12.17 -7.27
C THR A 256 13.96 -10.75 -7.84
N VAL A 257 13.74 -9.71 -7.01
CA VAL A 257 13.66 -8.33 -7.51
C VAL A 257 15.02 -7.72 -7.88
N SER A 258 16.12 -8.22 -7.30
CA SER A 258 17.48 -7.80 -7.64
C SER A 258 18.09 -8.59 -8.81
N SER A 259 17.36 -9.56 -9.38
CA SER A 259 17.88 -10.41 -10.45
C SER A 259 18.32 -9.58 -11.66
N GLY A 260 19.56 -9.80 -12.10
CA GLY A 260 20.17 -9.06 -13.21
C GLY A 260 20.63 -7.63 -12.86
N MET A 261 20.52 -7.20 -11.59
CA MET A 261 21.07 -5.92 -11.12
C MET A 261 22.44 -6.11 -10.46
N GLN A 262 23.34 -5.16 -10.67
CA GLN A 262 24.58 -5.09 -9.88
C GLN A 262 24.26 -4.42 -8.54
N MET A 263 24.23 -5.21 -7.47
CA MET A 263 23.92 -4.72 -6.12
C MET A 263 25.19 -4.24 -5.40
N PRO A 264 25.14 -3.12 -4.66
CA PRO A 264 26.31 -2.58 -3.98
C PRO A 264 26.61 -3.28 -2.64
N GLY A 265 27.86 -3.17 -2.22
CA GLY A 265 28.28 -3.51 -0.86
C GLY A 265 28.02 -4.96 -0.48
N ARG A 266 27.41 -5.17 0.69
CA ARG A 266 27.17 -6.50 1.28
C ARG A 266 25.79 -7.07 0.95
N PHE A 267 25.06 -6.51 -0.01
CA PHE A 267 23.67 -6.88 -0.28
C PHE A 267 23.48 -8.40 -0.49
N ASP A 268 24.27 -9.00 -1.39
CA ASP A 268 24.16 -10.44 -1.69
C ASP A 268 24.52 -11.32 -0.49
N GLU A 269 25.48 -10.89 0.34
CA GLU A 269 25.83 -11.57 1.59
C GLU A 269 24.66 -11.57 2.57
N VAL A 270 23.99 -10.42 2.74
CA VAL A 270 22.82 -10.28 3.61
C VAL A 270 21.69 -11.16 3.10
N VAL A 271 21.35 -11.09 1.81
CA VAL A 271 20.29 -11.93 1.22
C VAL A 271 20.60 -13.42 1.38
N LYS A 272 21.85 -13.84 1.18
CA LYS A 272 22.27 -15.22 1.44
C LYS A 272 22.04 -15.62 2.90
N ARG A 273 22.40 -14.76 3.85
CA ARG A 273 22.20 -15.01 5.28
C ARG A 273 20.73 -15.05 5.69
N MET A 274 19.87 -14.24 5.07
CA MET A 274 18.42 -14.29 5.23
C MET A 274 17.86 -15.64 4.75
N LEU A 275 18.28 -16.09 3.56
CA LEU A 275 17.87 -17.38 2.98
C LEU A 275 18.37 -18.59 3.79
N GLN A 276 19.44 -18.41 4.55
CA GLN A 276 19.96 -19.40 5.49
C GLN A 276 19.34 -19.27 6.89
N LYS A 277 18.41 -18.33 7.11
CA LYS A 277 17.81 -18.03 8.42
C LYS A 277 18.85 -17.75 9.52
N SER A 278 20.00 -17.21 9.14
CA SER A 278 21.18 -17.02 10.02
C SER A 278 21.29 -15.60 10.60
N ILE A 279 20.31 -14.75 10.33
CA ILE A 279 20.20 -13.38 10.83
C ILE A 279 18.75 -13.04 11.16
N THR A 280 18.56 -12.11 12.08
CA THR A 280 17.25 -11.50 12.35
C THR A 280 16.96 -10.37 11.36
N ALA A 281 15.69 -9.94 11.31
CA ALA A 281 15.29 -8.78 10.52
C ALA A 281 16.06 -7.51 10.92
N GLU A 282 16.28 -7.31 12.23
CA GLU A 282 17.03 -6.17 12.76
C GLU A 282 18.51 -6.19 12.33
N GLN A 283 19.17 -7.36 12.41
CA GLN A 283 20.55 -7.50 11.93
C GLN A 283 20.64 -7.24 10.42
N ALA A 284 19.68 -7.76 9.65
CA ALA A 284 19.64 -7.53 8.22
C ALA A 284 19.48 -6.03 7.89
N ARG A 285 18.59 -5.33 8.60
CA ARG A 285 18.36 -3.89 8.48
C ARG A 285 19.64 -3.08 8.68
N GLN A 286 20.46 -3.45 9.66
CA GLN A 286 21.72 -2.76 9.96
C GLN A 286 22.85 -3.09 8.96
N MET A 287 22.83 -4.29 8.37
CA MET A 287 23.86 -4.74 7.44
C MET A 287 23.62 -4.30 5.98
N LEU A 288 22.37 -3.97 5.63
CA LEU A 288 22.04 -3.47 4.30
C LEU A 288 22.72 -2.11 4.05
N PRO A 289 23.36 -1.93 2.87
CA PRO A 289 24.04 -0.68 2.50
C PRO A 289 23.06 0.51 2.52
#